data_AF-A0A822HGR6-F1
#
_entry.id   AF-A0A822HGR6-F1
#
_cell.length_a   1.000
_cell.length_b   1.000
_cell.length_c   1.000
_cell.angle_alpha   90.00
_cell.angle_beta   90.00
_cell.angle_gamma   90.00
#
_symmetry.space_group_name_H-M   'P 1'
#
loop_
_entity.id
_entity.type
_entity.pdbx_description
1 polymer ?
#
loop_
_entity_poly.entity_id
_entity_poly.type
_entity_poly.pdbx_seq_one_letter_code
_entity_poly.pdbx_strand_id
1 'polypeptide(L)'
;TNEEFRQKYNGYRRQKHSRSQFSDIRRLHIPASPYTTLPVSIDWRDHGIVTPVKDQGQCGSCWAFSTTGALEGYHARSSGKLVSLSEQQLVDCSTNWGNNGCNGGLMDNAFKYVHDNKGIDDEKTYPYIGKDESACKFRRKSVAATCDG
;
A
#
# COMPACT_ATOMS: atom_id res chain seq x y z
N THR A 1 7.94 11.82 -23.19
CA THR A 1 6.73 11.90 -24.04
C THR A 1 5.48 11.77 -23.18
N ASN A 2 4.28 12.06 -23.71
CA ASN A 2 3.03 11.82 -22.97
C ASN A 2 2.83 10.35 -22.58
N GLU A 3 3.41 9.42 -23.34
CA GLU A 3 3.38 7.99 -23.05
C GLU A 3 4.21 7.67 -21.79
N GLU A 4 5.45 8.16 -21.70
CA GLU A 4 6.30 8.03 -20.51
C GLU A 4 5.62 8.61 -19.26
N PHE A 5 4.98 9.78 -19.38
CA PHE A 5 4.25 10.39 -18.27
C PHE A 5 3.12 9.49 -17.76
N ARG A 6 2.34 8.89 -18.67
CA ARG A 6 1.22 8.02 -18.30
C ARG A 6 1.71 6.72 -17.65
N GLN A 7 2.81 6.15 -18.12
CA GLN A 7 3.40 4.96 -17.51
C GLN A 7 3.88 5.25 -16.08
N LYS A 8 4.49 6.43 -15.87
CA LYS A 8 5.03 6.83 -14.57
C LYS A 8 3.95 7.22 -13.55
N TYR A 9 3.05 8.12 -13.92
CA TYR A 9 2.18 8.80 -12.95
C TYR A 9 0.73 8.29 -12.94
N ASN A 10 0.34 7.44 -13.89
CA ASN A 10 -1.03 6.91 -13.99
C ASN A 10 -1.09 5.37 -13.87
N GLY A 11 -0.33 4.80 -12.92
CA GLY A 11 -0.25 3.35 -12.70
C GLY A 11 -1.49 2.71 -12.05
N TYR A 12 -2.46 3.51 -11.58
CA TYR A 12 -3.73 2.99 -11.08
C TYR A 12 -4.54 2.31 -12.19
N ARG A 13 -4.89 1.04 -12.00
CA ARG A 13 -5.68 0.26 -12.97
C ARG A 13 -7.06 -0.04 -12.43
N ARG A 14 -8.06 0.77 -12.82
CA ARG A 14 -9.47 0.53 -12.45
C ARG A 14 -9.92 -0.84 -12.97
N GLN A 15 -10.15 -1.79 -12.07
CA GLN A 15 -10.82 -3.04 -12.44
C GLN A 15 -12.29 -2.73 -12.79
N LYS A 16 -12.73 -3.16 -13.98
CA LYS A 16 -14.16 -3.21 -14.33
C LYS A 16 -14.77 -4.38 -13.57
N HIS A 17 -15.06 -4.22 -12.29
CA HIS A 17 -15.75 -5.27 -11.55
C HIS A 17 -17.13 -5.49 -12.17
N SER A 18 -17.45 -6.75 -12.49
CA SER A 18 -18.83 -7.21 -12.58
C SER A 18 -19.52 -6.88 -11.25
N ARG A 19 -20.81 -6.51 -11.31
CA ARG A 19 -21.68 -6.23 -10.14
C ARG A 19 -21.63 -7.34 -9.07
N SER A 20 -21.12 -8.53 -9.38
CA SER A 20 -20.99 -9.67 -8.48
C SER A 20 -19.81 -9.63 -7.49
N GLN A 21 -18.76 -8.84 -7.71
CA GLN A 21 -17.63 -8.74 -6.76
C GLN A 21 -17.82 -7.65 -5.70
N PHE A 22 -18.84 -6.80 -5.84
CA PHE A 22 -19.22 -5.76 -4.87
C PHE A 22 -20.13 -6.27 -3.74
N SER A 23 -20.39 -7.59 -3.64
CA SER A 23 -21.18 -8.15 -2.54
C SER A 23 -20.50 -7.97 -1.18
N ASP A 24 -19.16 -7.92 -1.15
CA ASP A 24 -18.39 -7.84 0.09
C ASP A 24 -18.19 -6.40 0.59
N ILE A 25 -18.21 -5.40 -0.30
CA ILE A 25 -18.11 -3.98 0.08
C ILE A 25 -19.38 -3.49 0.82
N ARG A 26 -20.53 -4.18 0.65
CA ARG A 26 -21.72 -3.93 1.47
C ARG A 26 -21.54 -4.31 2.96
N ARG A 27 -20.46 -5.00 3.32
CA ARG A 27 -20.14 -5.37 4.72
C ARG A 27 -19.14 -4.46 5.41
N LEU A 28 -18.54 -3.49 4.71
CA LEU A 28 -17.73 -2.44 5.35
C LEU A 28 -18.66 -1.40 5.95
N HIS A 29 -19.25 -1.72 7.10
CA HIS A 29 -19.87 -0.71 7.94
C HIS A 29 -18.73 0.13 8.53
N ILE A 30 -18.45 1.29 7.92
CA ILE A 30 -17.68 2.33 8.61
C ILE A 30 -18.62 2.84 9.71
N PRO A 31 -18.38 2.52 10.99
CA PRO A 31 -19.25 2.99 12.04
C PRO A 31 -19.29 4.52 11.99
N ALA A 32 -20.48 5.07 12.19
CA ALA A 32 -20.59 6.51 12.38
C ALA A 32 -19.59 6.91 13.46
N SER A 33 -18.81 7.96 13.18
CA SER A 33 -17.84 8.49 14.13
C SER A 33 -18.52 8.68 15.49
N PRO A 34 -18.01 8.08 16.59
CA PRO A 34 -18.56 8.33 17.92
C PRO A 34 -18.33 9.79 18.36
N TYR A 35 -17.45 10.51 17.66
CA TYR A 35 -17.22 11.93 17.86
C TYR A 35 -18.30 12.75 17.17
N THR A 36 -19.01 13.56 17.95
CA THR A 36 -20.01 14.54 17.47
C THR A 36 -19.37 15.76 16.82
N THR A 37 -18.08 15.98 17.05
CA THR A 37 -17.31 17.11 16.52
C THR A 37 -15.95 16.61 16.01
N LEU A 38 -15.67 16.88 14.73
CA LEU A 38 -14.36 16.65 14.12
C LEU A 38 -13.53 17.95 14.18
N PRO A 39 -12.20 17.85 14.22
CA PRO A 39 -11.35 19.03 14.10
C PRO A 39 -11.54 19.69 12.72
N VAL A 40 -11.40 21.01 12.67
CA VAL A 40 -11.51 21.78 11.43
C VAL A 40 -10.40 21.48 10.42
N SER A 41 -9.26 21.00 10.91
CA SER A 41 -8.09 20.62 10.12
C SER A 41 -7.34 19.50 10.83
N ILE A 42 -6.74 18.59 10.07
CA ILE A 42 -5.86 17.55 10.57
C ILE A 42 -4.65 17.41 9.65
N ASP A 43 -3.47 17.32 10.25
CA ASP A 43 -2.23 16.98 9.55
C ASP A 43 -1.56 15.83 10.30
N TRP A 44 -1.61 14.62 9.72
CA TRP A 44 -1.04 13.43 10.33
C TRP A 44 0.50 13.50 10.47
N ARG A 45 1.17 14.42 9.77
CA ARG A 45 2.62 14.66 9.92
C ARG A 45 2.93 15.25 11.29
N ASP A 46 2.07 16.13 11.79
CA ASP A 46 2.21 16.75 13.13
C ASP A 46 2.06 15.71 14.26
N HIS A 47 1.48 14.55 13.94
CA HIS A 47 1.35 13.41 14.84
C HIS A 47 2.51 12.40 14.72
N GLY A 48 3.49 12.62 13.84
CA GLY A 48 4.65 11.75 13.69
C GLY A 48 4.33 10.36 13.13
N ILE A 49 3.22 10.21 12.40
CA ILE A 49 2.78 8.93 11.81
C ILE A 49 2.88 8.90 10.28
N VAL A 50 3.65 9.83 9.69
CA VAL A 50 3.88 9.91 8.24
C VAL A 50 5.38 9.89 8.00
N THR A 51 5.85 8.94 7.21
CA THR A 51 7.27 8.86 6.83
C THR A 51 7.66 10.00 5.89
N PRO A 52 8.97 10.26 5.69
CA PRO A 52 9.43 11.16 4.64
C PRO A 52 8.88 10.79 3.26
N VAL A 53 8.82 11.79 2.37
CA VAL A 53 8.44 11.60 0.97
C VAL A 53 9.41 10.63 0.29
N LYS A 54 8.86 9.69 -0.49
CA LYS A 54 9.60 8.73 -1.31
C LYS A 54 9.41 9.02 -2.82
N ASP A 55 10.16 8.35 -3.69
CA ASP A 55 10.07 8.51 -5.16
C ASP A 55 9.92 7.16 -5.86
N GLN A 56 8.83 6.99 -6.61
CA GLN A 56 8.55 5.78 -7.39
C GLN A 56 9.42 5.64 -8.64
N GLY A 57 10.14 6.69 -9.06
CA GLY A 57 10.94 6.66 -10.27
C GLY A 57 10.09 6.38 -11.52
N GLN A 58 10.63 5.66 -12.50
CA GLN A 58 9.95 5.40 -13.78
C GLN A 58 9.00 4.19 -13.74
N CYS A 59 8.75 3.62 -12.56
CA CYS A 59 7.89 2.47 -12.36
C CYS A 59 6.46 2.94 -12.02
N GLY A 60 5.44 2.34 -12.63
CA GLY A 60 4.02 2.60 -12.35
C GLY A 60 3.53 1.98 -11.03
N SER A 61 4.33 2.09 -9.97
CA SER A 61 4.13 1.51 -8.64
C SER A 61 3.45 2.44 -7.64
N CYS A 62 2.84 3.55 -8.07
CA CYS A 62 2.15 4.50 -7.19
C CYS A 62 1.14 3.81 -6.24
N TRP A 63 0.53 2.72 -6.67
CA TRP A 63 -0.36 1.88 -5.87
C TRP A 63 0.38 1.23 -4.68
N ALA A 64 1.63 0.81 -4.84
CA ALA A 64 2.46 0.27 -3.78
C ALA A 64 2.79 1.36 -2.75
N PHE A 65 3.25 2.54 -3.20
CA PHE A 65 3.52 3.70 -2.34
C PHE A 65 2.28 4.18 -1.58
N SER A 66 1.11 4.18 -2.23
CA SER A 66 -0.15 4.51 -1.55
C SER A 66 -0.52 3.47 -0.49
N THR A 67 -0.19 2.20 -0.73
CA THR A 67 -0.47 1.11 0.22
C THR A 67 0.45 1.19 1.42
N THR A 68 1.76 1.31 1.20
CA THR A 68 2.76 1.44 2.27
C THR A 68 2.48 2.68 3.11
N GLY A 69 2.28 3.86 2.50
CA GLY A 69 1.99 5.09 3.25
C GLY A 69 0.77 4.98 4.18
N ALA A 70 -0.30 4.32 3.73
CA ALA A 70 -1.48 4.07 4.57
C ALA A 70 -1.17 3.07 5.70
N LEU A 71 -0.45 1.99 5.39
CA LEU A 71 -0.13 0.94 6.35
C LEU A 71 0.91 1.40 7.39
N GLU A 72 1.86 2.24 7.00
CA GLU A 72 2.83 2.91 7.87
C GLU A 72 2.11 3.77 8.92
N GLY A 73 1.14 4.60 8.50
CA GLY A 73 0.35 5.42 9.41
C GLY A 73 -0.54 4.59 10.33
N TYR A 74 -1.19 3.54 9.80
CA TYR A 74 -1.96 2.60 10.62
C TYR A 74 -1.09 1.91 11.68
N HIS A 75 0.04 1.36 11.26
CA HIS A 75 0.98 0.68 12.14
C HIS A 75 1.54 1.63 13.20
N ALA A 76 1.96 2.83 12.82
CA ALA A 76 2.47 3.84 13.75
C ALA A 76 1.42 4.24 14.78
N ARG A 77 0.15 4.36 14.38
CA ARG A 77 -0.97 4.64 15.28
C ARG A 77 -1.23 3.49 16.27
N SER A 78 -1.15 2.24 15.83
CA SER A 78 -1.46 1.07 16.68
C SER A 78 -0.29 0.64 17.57
N SER A 79 0.95 0.74 17.08
CA SER A 79 2.15 0.25 17.75
C SER A 79 2.97 1.35 18.44
N GLY A 80 2.73 2.61 18.10
CA GLY A 80 3.55 3.74 18.50
C GLY A 80 4.90 3.83 17.78
N LYS A 81 5.13 3.01 16.74
CA LYS A 81 6.40 2.97 16.00
C LYS A 81 6.18 3.29 14.54
N LEU A 82 6.77 4.40 14.07
CA LEU A 82 6.82 4.71 12.66
C LEU A 82 7.96 3.91 12.00
N VAL A 83 7.62 3.07 11.03
CA VAL A 83 8.56 2.24 10.27
C VAL A 83 8.26 2.41 8.80
N SER A 84 9.28 2.67 7.97
CA SER A 84 9.13 2.70 6.51
C SER A 84 8.99 1.28 5.96
N LEU A 85 7.93 1.00 5.19
CA LEU A 85 7.60 -0.33 4.65
C LEU A 85 8.03 -0.46 3.20
N SER A 86 8.27 -1.71 2.76
CA SER A 86 8.81 -2.02 1.43
C SER A 86 7.76 -1.94 0.32
N GLU A 87 7.88 -0.94 -0.55
CA GLU A 87 7.10 -0.93 -1.80
C GLU A 87 7.52 -2.06 -2.74
N GLN A 88 8.80 -2.42 -2.74
CA GLN A 88 9.33 -3.43 -3.65
C GLN A 88 8.75 -4.82 -3.37
N GLN A 89 8.53 -5.16 -2.09
CA GLN A 89 7.82 -6.40 -1.75
C GLN A 89 6.43 -6.44 -2.39
N LEU A 90 5.69 -5.32 -2.38
CA LEU A 90 4.38 -5.28 -3.01
C LEU A 90 4.50 -5.47 -4.52
N VAL A 91 5.43 -4.76 -5.17
CA VAL A 91 5.72 -4.87 -6.61
C VAL A 91 6.03 -6.31 -7.00
N ASP A 92 6.89 -7.00 -6.25
CA ASP A 92 7.40 -8.33 -6.62
C ASP A 92 6.46 -9.49 -6.22
N CYS A 93 5.72 -9.35 -5.11
CA CYS A 93 5.05 -10.50 -4.47
C CYS A 93 3.52 -10.53 -4.61
N SER A 94 2.89 -9.40 -4.96
CA SER A 94 1.40 -9.30 -4.95
C SER A 94 0.72 -9.65 -6.28
N THR A 95 1.44 -10.22 -7.24
CA THR A 95 0.90 -10.58 -8.56
C THR A 95 -0.27 -11.55 -8.48
N ASN A 96 -0.20 -12.54 -7.58
CA ASN A 96 -1.29 -13.50 -7.36
C ASN A 96 -2.56 -12.87 -6.77
N TRP A 97 -2.48 -11.62 -6.30
CA TRP A 97 -3.62 -10.83 -5.81
C TRP A 97 -4.14 -9.84 -6.86
N GLY A 98 -3.61 -9.86 -8.09
CA GLY A 98 -4.12 -9.07 -9.21
C GLY A 98 -3.38 -7.76 -9.47
N ASN A 99 -2.23 -7.54 -8.83
CA ASN A 99 -1.31 -6.45 -9.18
C ASN A 99 -0.36 -6.87 -10.31
N ASN A 100 0.27 -5.90 -10.98
CA ASN A 100 1.13 -6.15 -12.14
C ASN A 100 2.46 -5.39 -12.01
N GLY A 101 3.01 -5.31 -10.79
CA GLY A 101 4.27 -4.63 -10.53
C GLY A 101 4.30 -3.18 -11.06
N CYS A 102 5.33 -2.83 -11.82
CA CYS A 102 5.51 -1.54 -12.46
C CYS A 102 4.49 -1.23 -13.57
N ASN A 103 3.74 -2.23 -14.04
CA ASN A 103 2.66 -1.99 -15.00
C ASN A 103 1.40 -1.46 -14.32
N GLY A 104 1.32 -1.47 -12.99
CA GLY A 104 0.22 -0.92 -12.21
C GLY A 104 -0.51 -1.94 -11.34
N GLY A 105 -1.37 -1.43 -10.47
CA GLY A 105 -2.03 -2.22 -9.45
C GLY A 105 -3.09 -1.45 -8.68
N LEU A 106 -3.63 -2.08 -7.64
CA LEU A 106 -4.64 -1.57 -6.74
C LEU A 106 -4.20 -1.75 -5.29
N MET A 107 -4.44 -0.74 -4.48
CA MET A 107 -4.11 -0.74 -3.05
C MET A 107 -4.86 -1.86 -2.32
N ASP A 108 -6.14 -2.08 -2.63
CA ASP A 108 -6.96 -3.14 -2.03
C ASP A 108 -6.36 -4.54 -2.24
N ASN A 109 -5.82 -4.82 -3.43
CA ASN A 109 -5.13 -6.07 -3.73
C ASN A 109 -3.84 -6.19 -2.91
N ALA A 110 -3.13 -5.07 -2.73
CA ALA A 110 -1.90 -5.03 -1.95
C ALA A 110 -2.19 -5.22 -0.44
N PHE A 111 -3.24 -4.60 0.11
CA PHE A 111 -3.69 -4.84 1.48
C PHE A 111 -4.11 -6.31 1.67
N LYS A 112 -4.86 -6.88 0.73
CA LYS A 112 -5.22 -8.30 0.76
C LYS A 112 -3.98 -9.20 0.75
N TYR A 113 -2.98 -8.87 -0.07
CA TYR A 113 -1.70 -9.56 -0.06
C TYR A 113 -1.04 -9.50 1.31
N VAL A 114 -0.88 -8.31 1.92
CA VAL A 114 -0.22 -8.16 3.23
C VAL A 114 -0.96 -8.96 4.31
N HIS A 115 -2.29 -8.93 4.30
CA HIS A 115 -3.14 -9.70 5.22
C HIS A 115 -2.94 -11.21 5.06
N ASP A 116 -2.99 -11.72 3.82
CA ASP A 116 -2.85 -13.16 3.53
C ASP A 116 -1.40 -13.64 3.75
N ASN A 117 -0.41 -12.80 3.43
CA ASN A 117 1.02 -13.05 3.61
C ASN A 117 1.47 -13.00 5.09
N LYS A 118 0.61 -12.47 5.96
CA LYS A 118 0.89 -12.25 7.40
C LYS A 118 2.06 -11.31 7.63
N GLY A 119 2.13 -10.25 6.82
CA GLY A 119 3.04 -9.14 7.05
C GLY A 119 3.74 -8.61 5.81
N ILE A 120 4.50 -7.55 6.05
CA ILE A 120 5.32 -6.83 5.08
C ILE A 120 6.65 -6.45 5.73
N ASP A 121 7.73 -6.55 4.96
CA ASP A 121 9.09 -6.20 5.35
C ASP A 121 9.27 -4.68 5.37
N ASP A 122 10.26 -4.20 6.13
CA ASP A 122 10.64 -2.79 6.08
C ASP A 122 11.45 -2.46 4.81
N GLU A 123 11.47 -1.17 4.48
CA GLU A 123 12.20 -0.63 3.32
C GLU A 123 13.72 -0.89 3.40
N LYS A 124 14.28 -1.05 4.61
CA LYS A 124 15.71 -1.29 4.77
C LYS A 124 16.10 -2.72 4.42
N THR A 125 15.24 -3.69 4.72
CA THR A 125 15.46 -5.12 4.51
C THR A 125 15.04 -5.57 3.12
N TYR A 126 14.09 -4.86 2.50
CA TYR A 126 13.70 -5.07 1.11
C TYR A 126 13.60 -3.71 0.36
N PRO A 127 14.75 -3.14 -0.07
CA PRO A 127 14.80 -1.80 -0.65
C PRO A 127 14.11 -1.68 -2.02
N TYR A 128 13.57 -0.49 -2.28
CA TYR A 128 13.00 -0.10 -3.55
C TYR A 128 14.05 0.03 -4.66
N ILE A 129 13.79 -0.62 -5.79
CA ILE A 129 14.66 -0.56 -6.97
C ILE A 129 13.95 -0.06 -8.22
N GLY A 130 12.64 0.19 -8.15
CA GLY A 130 11.88 0.84 -9.22
C GLY A 130 11.79 0.06 -10.53
N LYS A 131 11.77 -1.27 -10.45
CA LYS A 131 11.58 -2.18 -11.58
C LYS A 131 10.96 -3.49 -11.11
N ASP A 132 10.38 -4.23 -12.04
CA ASP A 132 9.90 -5.59 -11.79
C ASP A 132 11.10 -6.54 -11.65
N GLU A 133 11.09 -7.36 -10.61
CA GLU A 133 11.99 -8.51 -10.48
C GLU A 133 11.23 -9.82 -10.76
N SER A 134 11.95 -10.84 -11.20
CA SER A 134 11.36 -12.14 -11.50
C SER A 134 10.99 -12.95 -10.26
N ALA A 135 11.50 -12.59 -9.08
CA ALA A 135 11.34 -13.35 -7.86
C ALA A 135 10.96 -12.46 -6.67
N CYS A 136 9.89 -12.87 -5.97
CA CYS A 136 9.54 -12.36 -4.65
C CYS A 136 10.61 -12.77 -3.62
N LYS A 137 11.19 -11.79 -2.91
CA LYS A 137 12.27 -12.01 -1.91
C LYS A 137 11.80 -11.87 -0.46
N PHE A 138 10.49 -11.86 -0.22
CA PHE A 138 9.89 -11.71 1.11
C PHE A 138 10.47 -12.71 2.12
N ARG A 139 10.78 -12.23 3.34
CA ARG A 139 11.27 -13.09 4.42
C ARG A 139 10.40 -12.90 5.66
N ARG A 140 9.74 -13.97 6.13
CA ARG A 140 8.97 -13.94 7.38
C ARG A 140 9.73 -13.41 8.61
N LYS A 141 11.05 -13.55 8.65
CA LYS A 141 11.90 -13.04 9.74
C LYS A 141 12.12 -11.51 9.69
N SER A 142 11.76 -10.87 8.59
CA SER A 142 11.96 -9.44 8.30
C SER A 142 10.65 -8.65 8.38
N VAL A 143 9.55 -9.27 8.79
CA VAL A 143 8.24 -8.62 8.91
C VAL A 143 8.33 -7.45 9.89
N ALA A 144 7.99 -6.27 9.38
CA ALA A 144 7.98 -5.01 10.10
C ALA A 144 6.57 -4.56 10.52
N ALA A 145 5.56 -4.88 9.72
CA ALA A 145 4.16 -4.57 10.02
C ALA A 145 3.21 -5.66 9.48
N THR A 146 2.00 -5.70 10.03
CA THR A 146 0.90 -6.55 9.57
C THR A 146 -0.33 -5.72 9.23
N CYS A 147 -1.22 -6.28 8.41
CA CYS A 147 -2.52 -5.70 8.07
C CYS A 147 -3.61 -6.53 8.77
N ASP A 148 -3.68 -6.38 10.09
CA ASP A 148 -4.70 -7.00 10.93
C ASP A 148 -5.64 -5.90 11.40
N GLY A 149 -6.91 -6.00 11.02
CA GLY A 149 -8.01 -5.10 11.38
C GLY A 149 -9.30 -5.88 11.52
#